data_AF-A0A956J6U4-F1
#
_entry.id   AF-A0A956J6U4-F1
#
_cell.length_a   1.000
_cell.length_b   1.000
_cell.length_c   1.000
_cell.angle_alpha   90.00
_cell.angle_beta   90.00
_cell.angle_gamma   90.00
#
_symmetry.space_group_name_H-M   'P 1'
#
loop_
_entity.id
_entity.type
_entity.pdbx_description
1 polymer ?
#
loop_
_entity_poly.entity_id
_entity_poly.type
_entity_poly.pdbx_seq_one_letter_code
_entity_poly.pdbx_strand_id
1 'polypeptide(L)'
;MPPPPSIWRRLRWFGERYMLAHLSAYPVGVISAMAAIPLALMFRGEQVRRATATGAHSELLRQVAADLQLDALAAAQLEIVMEFVMACALITLLIPHLTALPWAWAASTRRGAAPKDPKLAQRLKWFIGSMVSLAALWLVAGAIGWIWLMTL
;
A
#
# COMPACT_ATOMS: atom_id res chain seq x y z
N MET A 1 -30.92 -32.51 -2.36
CA MET A 1 -29.88 -31.50 -2.05
C MET A 1 -29.20 -31.09 -3.36
N PRO A 2 -29.01 -29.80 -3.66
CA PRO A 2 -28.31 -29.41 -4.89
C PRO A 2 -26.82 -29.76 -4.81
N PRO A 3 -26.20 -30.16 -5.94
CA PRO A 3 -24.81 -30.61 -5.97
C PRO A 3 -23.84 -29.52 -5.51
N PRO A 4 -22.69 -29.90 -4.93
CA PRO A 4 -21.66 -28.94 -4.55
C PRO A 4 -21.16 -28.17 -5.78
N PRO A 5 -20.85 -26.87 -5.65
CA PRO A 5 -20.34 -26.09 -6.77
C PRO A 5 -19.03 -26.67 -7.29
N SER A 6 -18.92 -26.76 -8.62
CA SER A 6 -17.68 -27.12 -9.32
C SER A 6 -16.51 -26.23 -8.86
N ILE A 7 -15.30 -26.79 -8.80
CA ILE A 7 -14.07 -26.07 -8.43
C ILE A 7 -13.91 -24.75 -9.21
N TRP A 8 -14.18 -24.78 -10.52
CA TRP A 8 -14.14 -23.60 -11.40
C TRP A 8 -15.03 -22.43 -10.92
N ARG A 9 -16.19 -22.74 -10.36
CA ARG A 9 -17.14 -21.73 -9.86
C ARG A 9 -16.65 -21.10 -8.55
N ARG A 10 -15.97 -21.88 -7.69
CA ARG A 10 -15.35 -21.38 -6.46
C ARG A 10 -14.15 -20.49 -6.75
N LEU A 11 -13.29 -20.90 -7.68
CA LEU A 11 -12.14 -20.11 -8.12
C LEU A 11 -12.57 -18.77 -8.72
N ARG A 12 -13.63 -18.77 -9.54
CA ARG A 12 -14.21 -17.55 -10.09
C ARG A 12 -14.71 -16.60 -8.99
N TRP A 13 -15.48 -17.10 -8.03
CA TRP A 13 -15.99 -16.27 -6.92
C TRP A 13 -14.89 -15.75 -6.00
N PHE A 14 -13.85 -16.56 -5.76
CA PHE A 14 -12.66 -16.11 -5.06
C PHE A 14 -11.98 -14.96 -5.82
N GLY A 15 -11.75 -15.15 -7.12
CA GLY A 15 -11.12 -14.15 -7.98
C GLY A 15 -11.88 -12.83 -8.04
N GLU A 16 -13.21 -12.86 -8.23
CA GLU A 16 -14.06 -11.66 -8.26
C GLU A 16 -13.98 -10.86 -6.95
N ARG A 17 -13.96 -11.54 -5.80
CA ARG A 17 -13.89 -10.91 -4.48
C ARG A 17 -12.48 -10.40 -4.16
N TYR A 18 -11.47 -11.20 -4.46
CA TYR A 18 -10.07 -10.81 -4.30
C TYR A 18 -9.71 -9.61 -5.18
N MET A 19 -10.20 -9.57 -6.43
CA MET A 19 -10.02 -8.43 -7.33
C MET A 19 -10.69 -7.17 -6.79
N LEU A 20 -11.89 -7.27 -6.21
CA LEU A 20 -12.54 -6.13 -5.56
C LEU A 20 -11.71 -5.59 -4.39
N ALA A 21 -11.16 -6.47 -3.56
CA ALA A 21 -10.28 -6.08 -2.46
C ALA A 21 -8.98 -5.43 -2.99
N HIS A 22 -8.40 -5.99 -4.04
CA HIS A 22 -7.21 -5.46 -4.71
C HIS A 22 -7.44 -4.04 -5.25
N LEU A 23 -8.54 -3.83 -5.99
CA LEU A 23 -8.91 -2.52 -6.52
C LEU A 23 -9.23 -1.51 -5.41
N SER A 24 -9.86 -1.95 -4.31
CA SER A 24 -10.14 -1.08 -3.16
C SER A 24 -8.89 -0.66 -2.37
N ALA A 25 -7.81 -1.43 -2.46
CA ALA A 25 -6.53 -1.10 -1.84
C ALA A 25 -5.75 -0.04 -2.62
N TYR A 26 -6.07 0.18 -3.90
CA TYR A 26 -5.32 1.08 -4.78
C TYR A 26 -5.32 2.54 -4.30
N PRO A 27 -6.47 3.15 -3.93
CA PRO A 27 -6.49 4.50 -3.37
C PRO A 27 -5.70 4.63 -2.08
N VAL A 28 -5.72 3.58 -1.24
CA VAL A 28 -4.93 3.55 0.01
C VAL A 28 -3.44 3.53 -0.33
N GLY A 29 -3.02 2.71 -1.30
CA GLY A 29 -1.64 2.67 -1.78
C GLY A 29 -1.16 4.03 -2.33
N VAL A 30 -2.01 4.73 -3.08
CA VAL A 30 -1.70 6.09 -3.59
C VAL A 30 -1.54 7.08 -2.44
N ILE A 31 -2.47 7.10 -1.49
CA ILE A 31 -2.40 7.98 -0.31
C ILE A 31 -1.14 7.68 0.51
N SER A 32 -0.82 6.40 0.73
CA SER A 32 0.40 5.98 1.42
C SER A 32 1.66 6.45 0.71
N ALA A 33 1.72 6.34 -0.62
CA ALA A 33 2.87 6.81 -1.39
C ALA A 33 3.06 8.34 -1.26
N MET A 34 1.97 9.12 -1.35
CA MET A 34 2.02 10.57 -1.19
C MET A 34 2.43 10.97 0.24
N ALA A 35 1.95 10.26 1.26
CA ALA A 35 2.29 10.50 2.65
C ALA A 35 3.72 10.04 3.02
N ALA A 36 4.21 9.00 2.36
CA ALA A 36 5.52 8.42 2.63
C ALA A 36 6.67 9.33 2.20
N ILE A 37 6.49 10.19 1.20
CA ILE A 37 7.52 11.13 0.73
C ILE A 37 8.01 12.08 1.85
N PRO A 38 7.16 12.88 2.51
CA PRO A 38 7.62 13.76 3.58
C PRO A 38 8.08 12.99 4.83
N LEU A 39 7.48 11.83 5.12
CA LEU A 39 7.91 10.95 6.21
C LEU A 39 9.31 10.40 6.00
N ALA A 40 9.66 9.99 4.77
CA ALA A 40 10.98 9.51 4.41
C ALA A 40 12.04 10.58 4.71
N LEU A 41 11.78 11.83 4.32
CA LEU A 41 12.67 12.95 4.58
C LEU A 41 12.80 13.26 6.07
N MET A 42 11.71 13.14 6.83
CA MET A 42 11.73 13.33 8.30
C MET A 42 12.57 12.25 9.02
N PHE A 43 12.37 10.97 8.70
CA PHE A 43 13.05 9.87 9.40
C PHE A 43 14.48 9.62 8.93
N ARG A 44 14.79 9.94 7.68
CA ARG A 44 16.10 9.67 7.05
C ARG A 44 16.86 10.95 6.74
N GLY A 45 16.39 12.11 7.21
CA GLY A 45 16.98 13.42 6.93
C GLY A 45 18.44 13.56 7.33
N GLU A 46 18.91 12.82 8.34
CA GLU A 46 20.32 12.79 8.72
C GLU A 46 21.18 11.93 7.77
N GLN A 47 20.63 10.83 7.25
CA GLN A 47 21.29 10.03 6.21
C GLN A 47 21.36 10.80 4.89
N VAL A 48 20.29 11.51 4.54
CA VAL A 48 20.24 12.48 3.45
C VAL A 48 21.35 13.53 3.60
N ARG A 49 21.48 14.17 4.77
CA ARG A 49 22.49 15.19 5.02
C ARG A 49 23.94 14.70 4.93
N ARG A 50 24.17 13.40 5.11
CA ARG A 50 25.49 12.76 5.09
C ARG A 50 25.79 12.02 3.78
N ALA A 51 24.87 11.99 2.82
CA ALA A 51 25.06 11.29 1.56
C ALA A 51 26.18 11.95 0.72
N THR A 52 27.07 11.14 0.15
CA THR A 52 28.24 11.58 -0.64
C THR A 52 28.06 11.36 -2.15
N ALA A 53 28.99 11.93 -2.93
CA ALA A 53 28.90 12.34 -4.34
C ALA A 53 28.37 11.35 -5.41
N THR A 54 28.13 10.08 -5.11
CA THR A 54 27.50 9.12 -6.05
C THR A 54 26.03 8.84 -5.74
N GLY A 55 25.56 9.23 -4.54
CA GLY A 55 24.17 9.43 -4.15
C GLY A 55 23.27 8.19 -4.06
N ALA A 56 23.24 7.34 -5.10
CA ALA A 56 22.32 6.21 -5.22
C ALA A 56 23.05 4.85 -5.30
N HIS A 57 22.67 3.91 -4.43
CA HIS A 57 23.11 2.52 -4.41
C HIS A 57 22.53 1.71 -5.57
N SER A 58 21.28 1.99 -5.96
CA SER A 58 20.58 1.36 -7.08
C SER A 58 21.03 1.92 -8.42
N GLU A 59 21.46 1.04 -9.33
CA GLU A 59 21.91 1.38 -10.68
C GLU A 59 20.82 2.10 -11.49
N LEU A 60 19.56 1.69 -11.33
CA LEU A 60 18.41 2.30 -12.00
C LEU A 60 18.17 3.73 -11.51
N LEU A 61 18.24 3.95 -10.21
CA LEU A 61 18.08 5.30 -9.64
C LEU A 61 19.26 6.19 -9.97
N ARG A 62 20.47 5.63 -10.09
CA ARG A 62 21.64 6.35 -10.56
C ARG A 62 21.50 6.81 -12.01
N GLN A 63 20.96 5.97 -12.89
CA GLN A 63 20.65 6.34 -14.28
C GLN A 63 19.58 7.43 -14.35
N VAL A 64 18.47 7.28 -13.64
CA VAL A 64 17.41 8.30 -13.58
C VAL A 64 17.93 9.62 -13.03
N ALA A 65 18.77 9.59 -11.98
CA ALA A 65 19.39 10.78 -11.43
C ALA A 65 20.35 11.46 -12.44
N ALA A 66 21.10 10.68 -13.22
CA ALA A 66 21.97 11.19 -14.27
C ALA A 66 21.16 11.82 -15.43
N ASP A 67 20.07 11.17 -15.85
CA ASP A 67 19.17 11.68 -16.90
C ASP A 67 18.49 13.00 -16.49
N LEU A 68 18.15 13.12 -15.20
CA LEU A 68 17.56 14.32 -14.61
C LEU A 68 18.61 15.38 -14.18
N GLN A 69 19.90 15.11 -14.41
CA GLN A 69 21.02 15.97 -14.00
C GLN A 69 20.96 16.36 -12.51
N LEU A 70 20.50 15.45 -11.65
CA LEU A 70 20.43 15.68 -10.21
C LEU A 70 21.83 15.74 -9.62
N ASP A 71 22.03 16.65 -8.67
CA ASP A 71 23.23 16.60 -7.83
C ASP A 71 23.22 15.34 -6.95
N ALA A 72 24.38 14.99 -6.39
CA ALA A 72 24.52 13.77 -5.62
C ALA A 72 23.62 13.72 -4.37
N LEU A 73 23.33 14.89 -3.79
CA LEU A 73 22.47 15.02 -2.64
C LEU A 73 21.01 14.73 -3.01
N ALA A 74 20.52 15.30 -4.10
CA ALA A 74 19.20 15.06 -4.64
C ALA A 74 19.03 13.60 -5.12
N ALA A 75 20.07 13.00 -5.69
CA ALA A 75 20.06 11.58 -6.06
C ALA A 75 19.91 10.66 -4.83
N ALA A 76 20.59 10.97 -3.73
CA ALA A 76 20.45 10.23 -2.47
C ALA A 76 19.08 10.42 -1.81
N GLN A 77 18.56 11.66 -1.83
CA GLN A 77 17.20 11.95 -1.37
C GLN A 77 16.17 11.16 -2.15
N LEU A 78 16.31 11.11 -3.48
CA LEU A 78 15.44 10.35 -4.36
C LEU A 78 15.44 8.86 -4.01
N GLU A 79 16.62 8.26 -3.80
CA GLU A 79 16.71 6.85 -3.42
C GLU A 79 16.06 6.55 -2.08
N ILE A 80 16.37 7.33 -1.06
CA ILE A 80 15.81 7.15 0.28
C ILE A 80 14.28 7.29 0.27
N VAL A 81 13.76 8.28 -0.47
CA VAL A 81 12.32 8.47 -0.64
C VAL A 81 11.71 7.28 -1.37
N MET A 82 12.32 6.82 -2.46
CA MET A 82 11.82 5.69 -3.24
C MET A 82 11.81 4.38 -2.45
N GLU A 83 12.88 4.05 -1.73
CA GLU A 83 12.94 2.86 -0.87
C GLU A 83 11.85 2.88 0.21
N PHE A 84 11.68 4.01 0.88
CA PHE A 84 10.68 4.17 1.91
C PHE A 84 9.26 4.11 1.34
N VAL A 85 9.00 4.80 0.23
CA VAL A 85 7.72 4.74 -0.50
C VAL A 85 7.41 3.31 -0.93
N MET A 86 8.39 2.57 -1.46
CA MET A 86 8.21 1.16 -1.83
C MET A 86 7.89 0.30 -0.61
N ALA A 87 8.59 0.47 0.51
CA ALA A 87 8.30 -0.27 1.75
C ALA A 87 6.89 0.04 2.28
N CYS A 88 6.49 1.32 2.30
CA CYS A 88 5.16 1.74 2.69
C CYS A 88 4.06 1.23 1.75
N ALA A 89 4.30 1.26 0.44
CA ALA A 89 3.40 0.70 -0.56
C ALA A 89 3.26 -0.81 -0.41
N LEU A 90 4.37 -1.54 -0.20
CA LEU A 90 4.34 -2.99 0.04
C LEU A 90 3.55 -3.34 1.30
N ILE A 91 3.77 -2.64 2.43
CA ILE A 91 3.01 -2.86 3.66
C ILE A 91 1.53 -2.53 3.45
N THR A 92 1.25 -1.40 2.79
CA THR A 92 -0.11 -0.93 2.52
C THR A 92 -0.86 -1.84 1.56
N LEU A 93 -0.18 -2.50 0.62
CA LEU A 93 -0.79 -3.50 -0.24
C LEU A 93 -0.93 -4.82 0.53
N LEU A 94 0.08 -5.25 1.28
CA LEU A 94 0.08 -6.54 1.95
C LEU A 94 -1.06 -6.68 2.99
N ILE A 95 -1.31 -5.65 3.80
CA ILE A 95 -2.36 -5.66 4.83
C ILE A 95 -3.77 -5.93 4.27
N PRO A 96 -4.27 -5.20 3.26
CA PRO A 96 -5.54 -5.49 2.58
C PRO A 96 -5.58 -6.90 2.01
N HIS A 97 -4.48 -7.40 1.44
CA HIS A 97 -4.45 -8.74 0.87
C HIS A 97 -4.56 -9.84 1.94
N LEU A 98 -3.80 -9.71 3.03
CA LEU A 98 -3.87 -10.62 4.17
C LEU A 98 -5.24 -10.59 4.86
N THR A 99 -5.89 -9.42 4.93
CA THR A 99 -7.22 -9.28 5.53
C THR A 99 -8.35 -9.71 4.60
N ALA A 100 -8.19 -9.56 3.29
CA ALA A 100 -9.16 -9.99 2.28
C ALA A 100 -9.13 -11.51 2.02
N LEU A 101 -7.98 -12.17 2.17
CA LEU A 101 -7.82 -13.61 1.93
C LEU A 101 -8.85 -14.48 2.69
N PRO A 102 -9.04 -14.33 4.02
CA PRO A 102 -10.06 -15.08 4.77
C PRO A 102 -11.49 -14.76 4.34
N TRP A 103 -11.75 -13.54 3.86
CA TRP A 103 -13.06 -13.12 3.38
C TRP A 103 -13.37 -13.70 2.00
N ALA A 104 -12.44 -13.56 1.05
CA ALA A 104 -12.55 -14.13 -0.29
C ALA A 104 -12.66 -15.66 -0.24
N TRP A 105 -11.89 -16.32 0.63
CA TRP A 105 -11.98 -17.77 0.83
C TRP A 105 -13.34 -18.20 1.42
N ALA A 106 -13.82 -17.51 2.47
CA ALA A 106 -15.12 -17.81 3.07
C ALA A 106 -16.30 -17.55 2.10
N ALA A 107 -16.19 -16.52 1.25
CA ALA A 107 -17.18 -16.23 0.22
C ALA A 107 -17.17 -17.27 -0.92
N SER A 108 -15.99 -17.81 -1.27
CA SER A 108 -15.86 -18.85 -2.31
C SER A 108 -16.47 -20.20 -1.91
N THR A 109 -16.57 -20.47 -0.61
CA THR A 109 -17.03 -21.76 -0.05
C THR A 109 -18.52 -21.75 0.31
N ARG A 110 -19.13 -20.59 0.55
CA ARG A 110 -20.56 -20.46 0.89
C ARG A 110 -21.38 -20.12 -0.37
N ARG A 111 -22.14 -21.12 -0.85
CA ARG A 111 -23.09 -21.07 -1.97
C ARG A 111 -23.66 -19.68 -2.25
N GLY A 112 -23.26 -19.01 -3.33
CA GLY A 112 -24.05 -18.00 -4.06
C GLY A 112 -24.81 -16.94 -3.25
N ALA A 113 -24.44 -16.71 -1.99
CA ALA A 113 -25.20 -15.87 -1.12
C ALA A 113 -24.74 -14.45 -1.41
N ALA A 114 -25.63 -13.66 -2.00
CA ALA A 114 -25.73 -12.25 -1.70
C ALA A 114 -25.48 -12.02 -0.18
N PRO A 115 -24.94 -10.87 0.24
CA PRO A 115 -24.37 -10.64 1.57
C PRO A 115 -25.40 -10.60 2.72
N LYS A 116 -26.29 -11.60 2.81
CA LYS A 116 -27.24 -11.83 3.88
C LYS A 116 -26.65 -12.67 5.02
N ASP A 117 -25.44 -13.20 4.86
CA ASP A 117 -24.72 -13.84 5.96
C ASP A 117 -24.16 -12.73 6.88
N PRO A 118 -24.68 -12.59 8.11
CA PRO A 118 -24.26 -11.53 9.03
C PRO A 118 -22.77 -11.62 9.37
N LYS A 119 -22.17 -12.82 9.34
CA LYS A 119 -20.73 -12.98 9.58
C LYS A 119 -19.88 -12.48 8.41
N LEU A 120 -20.38 -12.62 7.18
CA LEU A 120 -19.70 -12.10 5.99
C LEU A 120 -19.83 -10.57 5.90
N ALA A 121 -21.00 -10.03 6.22
CA ALA A 121 -21.22 -8.59 6.31
C ALA A 121 -20.36 -7.96 7.42
N GLN A 122 -20.24 -8.62 8.58
CA GLN A 122 -19.32 -8.20 9.65
C GLN A 122 -17.88 -8.14 9.14
N ARG A 123 -17.38 -9.22 8.51
CA ARG A 123 -16.00 -9.27 7.97
C ARG A 123 -15.73 -8.19 6.93
N LEU A 124 -16.70 -7.90 6.05
CA LEU A 124 -16.59 -6.81 5.08
C LEU A 124 -16.51 -5.44 5.77
N LYS A 125 -17.30 -5.21 6.83
CA LYS A 125 -17.20 -3.98 7.63
C LYS A 125 -15.82 -3.84 8.31
N TRP A 126 -15.27 -4.91 8.86
CA TRP A 126 -13.91 -4.90 9.42
C TRP A 126 -12.85 -4.59 8.36
N PHE A 127 -12.97 -5.20 7.18
CA PHE A 127 -12.08 -4.92 6.06
C PHE A 127 -12.15 -3.44 5.64
N ILE A 128 -13.34 -2.92 5.35
CA ILE A 128 -13.53 -1.51 4.99
C ILE A 128 -13.03 -0.59 6.10
N GLY A 129 -13.36 -0.88 7.36
CA GLY A 129 -12.89 -0.13 8.52
C GLY A 129 -11.36 -0.08 8.60
N SER A 130 -10.70 -1.22 8.41
CA SER A 130 -9.23 -1.28 8.38
C SER A 130 -8.61 -0.47 7.25
N MET A 131 -9.25 -0.44 6.06
CA MET A 131 -8.78 0.37 4.93
C MET A 131 -8.93 1.86 5.20
N VAL A 132 -10.06 2.28 5.76
CA VAL A 132 -10.30 3.69 6.13
C VAL A 132 -9.34 4.12 7.23
N SER A 133 -9.13 3.30 8.26
CA SER A 133 -8.17 3.59 9.33
C SER A 133 -6.74 3.69 8.81
N LEU A 134 -6.34 2.80 7.90
CA LEU A 134 -5.01 2.84 7.29
C LEU A 134 -4.83 4.10 6.44
N ALA A 135 -5.82 4.48 5.63
CA ALA A 135 -5.79 5.72 4.86
C ALA A 135 -5.71 6.95 5.77
N ALA A 136 -6.51 7.00 6.84
CA ALA A 136 -6.49 8.09 7.82
C ALA A 136 -5.13 8.20 8.52
N LEU A 137 -4.54 7.07 8.92
CA LEU A 137 -3.21 7.03 9.53
C LEU A 137 -2.16 7.63 8.60
N TRP A 138 -2.16 7.25 7.32
CA TRP A 138 -1.23 7.80 6.35
C TRP A 138 -1.46 9.28 6.07
N LEU A 139 -2.72 9.74 6.00
CA LEU A 139 -3.01 11.17 5.86
C LEU A 139 -2.46 11.98 7.04
N VAL A 140 -2.66 11.51 8.27
CA VAL A 140 -2.14 12.18 9.47
C VAL A 140 -0.61 12.16 9.47
N ALA A 141 0.01 11.01 9.20
CA ALA A 141 1.46 10.89 9.17
C ALA A 141 2.08 11.75 8.07
N GLY A 142 1.49 11.77 6.88
CA GLY A 142 1.89 12.64 5.77
C GLY A 142 1.73 14.12 6.11
N ALA A 143 0.62 14.52 6.75
CA ALA A 143 0.41 15.89 7.20
C ALA A 143 1.46 16.32 8.24
N ILE A 144 1.78 15.45 9.20
CA ILE A 144 2.86 15.71 10.18
C ILE A 144 4.19 15.89 9.47
N GLY A 145 4.55 15.00 8.53
CA GLY A 145 5.78 15.13 7.75
C GLY A 145 5.84 16.43 6.94
N TRP A 146 4.72 16.84 6.33
CA TRP A 146 4.62 18.09 5.58
C TRP A 146 4.75 19.32 6.49
N ILE A 147 4.09 19.32 7.65
CA ILE A 147 4.22 20.41 8.63
C ILE A 147 5.68 20.53 9.07
N TRP A 148 6.33 19.40 9.39
CA TRP A 148 7.74 19.38 9.77
C TRP A 148 8.64 19.99 8.68
N LEU A 149 8.44 19.62 7.41
CA LEU A 149 9.19 20.19 6.27
C LEU A 149 9.00 21.70 6.14
N MET A 150 7.79 22.23 6.39
CA MET A 150 7.51 23.67 6.30
C MET A 150 8.08 24.47 7.49
N THR A 151 8.51 23.80 8.55
CA THR A 151 9.07 24.44 9.76
C THR A 151 10.61 24.37 9.84
N LEU A 152 11.24 23.76 8.85
CA LEU A 152 12.70 23.74 8.65
C LEU A 152 13.16 24.96 7.84
#